data_AF-A0A813INR1-F1
#
_entry.id   AF-A0A813INR1-F1
#
_cell.length_a   1.000
_cell.length_b   1.000
_cell.length_c   1.000
_cell.angle_alpha   90.00
_cell.angle_beta   90.00
_cell.angle_gamma   90.00
#
_symmetry.space_group_name_H-M   'P 1'
#
loop_
_entity.id
_entity.type
_entity.pdbx_description
1 polymer ?
#
loop_
_entity_poly.entity_id
_entity_poly.type
_entity_poly.pdbx_seq_one_letter_code
_entity_poly.pdbx_strand_id
1 'polypeptide(L)'
;ALEEALAALTDPHSLVRLAAVHTAARVAEQGDSASWQAVAALIPADSDELVRVAAARAVGRMATGGDVDALEILRRAQSEAPDRSVRLAATDAEARLLGSMNALPFGSSREHPLLGGSR
;
A
#
# COMPACT_ATOMS: atom_id res chain seq x y z
N ALA A 1 -18.41 3.69 10.17
CA ALA A 1 -17.05 4.25 10.27
C ALA A 1 -16.29 4.16 8.95
N LEU A 2 -16.27 2.99 8.30
CA LEU A 2 -15.63 2.83 6.99
C LEU A 2 -16.34 3.64 5.91
N GLU A 3 -17.66 3.54 5.83
CA GLU A 3 -18.47 4.27 4.83
C GLU A 3 -18.26 5.79 4.91
N GLU A 4 -18.30 6.37 6.11
CA GLU A 4 -18.06 7.81 6.28
C GLU A 4 -16.62 8.20 5.92
N ALA A 5 -15.65 7.34 6.20
CA ALA A 5 -14.27 7.56 5.77
C ALA A 5 -14.16 7.53 4.24
N LEU A 6 -14.77 6.56 3.57
CA LEU A 6 -14.77 6.48 2.11
C LEU A 6 -15.47 7.68 1.46
N ALA A 7 -16.59 8.15 2.04
CA ALA A 7 -17.27 9.36 1.57
C ALA A 7 -16.37 10.61 1.69
N ALA A 8 -15.59 10.71 2.77
CA ALA A 8 -14.70 11.83 3.04
C ALA A 8 -13.43 11.85 2.15
N LEU A 9 -13.18 10.84 1.31
CA LEU A 9 -12.08 10.85 0.34
C LEU A 9 -12.24 11.90 -0.76
N THR A 10 -13.43 12.50 -0.91
CA THR A 10 -13.69 13.58 -1.89
C THR A 10 -13.85 14.96 -1.25
N ASP A 11 -13.56 15.09 0.06
CA ASP A 11 -13.69 16.35 0.78
C ASP A 11 -12.79 17.44 0.17
N PRO A 12 -13.24 18.70 0.07
CA PRO A 12 -12.44 19.78 -0.48
C PRO A 12 -11.12 20.01 0.28
N HIS A 13 -11.09 19.73 1.58
CA HIS A 13 -9.93 19.97 2.42
C HIS A 13 -9.00 18.75 2.48
N SER A 14 -7.72 18.92 2.13
CA SER A 14 -6.77 17.81 2.05
C SER A 14 -6.55 17.07 3.37
N LEU A 15 -6.53 17.79 4.51
CA LEU A 15 -6.45 17.15 5.83
C LEU A 15 -7.63 16.22 6.14
N VAL A 16 -8.84 16.51 5.63
CA VAL A 16 -10.00 15.63 5.82
C VAL A 16 -9.82 14.37 4.99
N ARG A 17 -9.40 14.50 3.73
CA ARG A 17 -9.07 13.33 2.87
C ARG A 17 -7.93 12.50 3.46
N LEU A 18 -6.91 13.13 4.02
CA LEU A 18 -5.81 12.44 4.70
C LEU A 18 -6.32 11.63 5.91
N ALA A 19 -7.16 12.25 6.75
CA ALA A 19 -7.78 11.56 7.89
C ALA A 19 -8.69 10.41 7.43
N ALA A 20 -9.42 10.59 6.33
CA ALA A 20 -10.24 9.57 5.70
C ALA A 20 -9.42 8.37 5.25
N VAL A 21 -8.30 8.58 4.53
CA VAL A 21 -7.37 7.51 4.13
C VAL A 21 -6.85 6.74 5.35
N HIS A 22 -6.42 7.44 6.39
CA HIS A 22 -5.93 6.78 7.61
C HIS A 22 -7.02 6.02 8.34
N THR A 23 -8.25 6.53 8.36
CA THR A 23 -9.39 5.88 8.99
C THR A 23 -9.77 4.62 8.21
N ALA A 24 -9.95 4.72 6.89
CA ALA A 24 -10.23 3.59 6.02
C ALA A 24 -9.17 2.48 6.19
N ALA A 25 -7.90 2.83 6.18
CA ALA A 25 -6.80 1.87 6.37
C ALA A 25 -6.74 1.21 7.75
N ARG A 26 -7.45 1.75 8.75
CA ARG A 26 -7.52 1.19 10.11
C ARG A 26 -8.77 0.34 10.34
N VAL A 27 -9.86 0.64 9.65
CA VAL A 27 -11.18 0.04 9.94
C VAL A 27 -11.70 -0.86 8.83
N ALA A 28 -11.14 -0.78 7.62
CA ALA A 28 -11.46 -1.73 6.56
C ALA A 28 -11.00 -3.14 6.93
N GLU A 29 -11.77 -4.14 6.50
CA GLU A 29 -11.34 -5.53 6.57
C GLU A 29 -10.13 -5.73 5.65
N GLN A 30 -9.16 -6.51 6.10
CA GLN A 30 -8.00 -6.82 5.28
C GLN A 30 -8.45 -7.60 4.03
N GLY A 31 -8.01 -7.15 2.86
CA GLY A 31 -8.40 -7.74 1.58
C GLY A 31 -9.71 -7.21 1.00
N ASP A 32 -10.38 -6.25 1.66
CA ASP A 32 -11.53 -5.55 1.08
C ASP A 32 -11.09 -4.71 -0.12
N SER A 33 -11.27 -5.27 -1.31
CA SER A 33 -10.85 -4.69 -2.57
C SER A 33 -11.58 -3.41 -2.91
N ALA A 34 -12.87 -3.29 -2.60
CA ALA A 34 -13.62 -2.07 -2.84
C ALA A 34 -13.03 -0.91 -2.05
N SER A 35 -12.72 -1.14 -0.77
CA SER A 35 -12.14 -0.12 0.10
C SER A 35 -10.73 0.28 -0.30
N TRP A 36 -9.83 -0.68 -0.56
CA TRP A 36 -8.47 -0.32 -0.92
C TRP A 36 -8.37 0.29 -2.32
N GLN A 37 -9.24 -0.10 -3.27
CA GLN A 37 -9.32 0.53 -4.60
C GLN A 37 -9.82 1.98 -4.53
N ALA A 38 -10.82 2.26 -3.69
CA ALA A 38 -11.30 3.63 -3.47
C ALA A 38 -10.17 4.54 -2.95
N VAL A 39 -9.35 4.03 -2.01
CA VAL A 39 -8.17 4.75 -1.52
C VAL A 39 -7.08 4.86 -2.60
N ALA A 40 -6.86 3.80 -3.38
CA ALA A 40 -5.85 3.76 -4.44
C ALA A 40 -6.09 4.81 -5.54
N ALA A 41 -7.35 5.15 -5.82
CA ALA A 41 -7.73 6.17 -6.80
C ALA A 41 -7.12 7.55 -6.49
N LEU A 42 -6.81 7.84 -5.22
CA LEU A 42 -6.17 9.09 -4.81
C LEU A 42 -4.70 9.19 -5.21
N ILE A 43 -4.01 8.06 -5.43
CA ILE A 43 -2.58 8.05 -5.74
C ILE A 43 -2.25 8.88 -7.00
N PRO A 44 -2.94 8.71 -8.14
CA PRO A 44 -2.72 9.55 -9.31
C PRO A 44 -3.56 10.84 -9.33
N ALA A 45 -4.69 10.89 -8.62
CA ALA A 45 -5.70 11.93 -8.81
C ALA A 45 -5.68 13.07 -7.79
N ASP A 46 -5.15 12.83 -6.58
CA ASP A 46 -5.18 13.84 -5.53
C ASP A 46 -4.14 14.95 -5.79
N SER A 47 -4.51 16.20 -5.52
CA SER A 47 -3.63 17.35 -5.69
C SER A 47 -2.59 17.48 -4.56
N ASP A 48 -2.85 16.94 -3.38
CA ASP A 48 -1.98 17.02 -2.21
C ASP A 48 -1.04 15.81 -2.13
N GLU A 49 0.28 16.07 -2.12
CA GLU A 49 1.32 15.04 -2.05
C GLU A 49 1.19 14.14 -0.82
N LEU A 50 0.82 14.70 0.34
CA LEU A 50 0.70 13.92 1.58
C LEU A 50 -0.46 12.93 1.50
N VAL A 51 -1.56 13.32 0.83
CA VAL A 51 -2.69 12.41 0.57
C VAL A 51 -2.27 11.30 -0.37
N ARG A 52 -1.57 11.61 -1.47
CA ARG A 52 -1.04 10.59 -2.41
C ARG A 52 -0.12 9.59 -1.70
N VAL A 53 0.80 10.07 -0.87
CA VAL A 53 1.71 9.23 -0.07
C VAL A 53 0.94 8.35 0.92
N ALA A 54 -0.05 8.92 1.61
CA ALA A 54 -0.87 8.18 2.56
C ALA A 54 -1.68 7.09 1.87
N ALA A 55 -2.22 7.38 0.68
CA ALA A 55 -2.99 6.43 -0.12
C ALA A 55 -2.14 5.23 -0.54
N ALA A 56 -0.94 5.44 -1.09
CA ALA A 56 -0.03 4.35 -1.46
C ALA A 56 0.31 3.44 -0.26
N ARG A 57 0.63 4.05 0.89
CA ARG A 57 0.90 3.29 2.14
C ARG A 57 -0.34 2.56 2.66
N ALA A 58 -1.52 3.13 2.50
CA ALA A 58 -2.78 2.54 2.93
C ALA A 58 -3.11 1.29 2.10
N VAL A 59 -2.96 1.35 0.78
CA VAL A 59 -3.14 0.18 -0.11
C VAL A 59 -2.29 -1.00 0.36
N GLY A 60 -0.99 -0.78 0.62
CA GLY A 60 -0.10 -1.86 1.12
C GLY A 60 -0.44 -2.39 2.52
N ARG A 61 -1.28 -1.71 3.30
CA ARG A 61 -1.81 -2.21 4.60
C ARG A 61 -3.15 -2.91 4.46
N MET A 62 -3.98 -2.45 3.52
CA MET A 62 -5.35 -2.91 3.35
C MET A 62 -5.45 -4.13 2.47
N ALA A 63 -4.67 -4.20 1.37
CA ALA A 63 -4.70 -5.33 0.46
C ALA A 63 -4.09 -6.60 1.10
N THR A 64 -4.51 -7.76 0.59
CA THR A 64 -3.98 -9.05 1.01
C THR A 64 -2.58 -9.25 0.43
N GLY A 65 -1.71 -9.99 1.13
CA GLY A 65 -0.39 -10.34 0.62
C GLY A 65 -0.47 -11.00 -0.75
N GLY A 66 0.31 -10.51 -1.71
CA GLY A 66 0.30 -11.01 -3.10
C GLY A 66 -0.89 -10.58 -3.96
N ASP A 67 -1.76 -9.67 -3.50
CA ASP A 67 -2.84 -9.10 -4.31
C ASP A 67 -2.28 -8.45 -5.59
N VAL A 68 -2.59 -9.07 -6.74
CA VAL A 68 -2.00 -8.73 -8.04
C VAL A 68 -2.41 -7.32 -8.48
N ASP A 69 -3.68 -6.95 -8.28
CA ASP A 69 -4.20 -5.65 -8.69
C ASP A 69 -3.56 -4.54 -7.86
N ALA A 70 -3.42 -4.75 -6.54
CA ALA A 70 -2.73 -3.83 -5.67
C ALA A 70 -1.23 -3.67 -6.05
N LEU A 71 -0.55 -4.77 -6.38
CA LEU A 71 0.84 -4.74 -6.84
C LEU A 71 1.00 -3.96 -8.15
N GLU A 72 0.11 -4.15 -9.12
CA GLU A 72 0.15 -3.43 -10.40
C GLU A 72 -0.04 -1.92 -10.21
N ILE A 73 -1.01 -1.52 -9.39
CA ILE A 73 -1.25 -0.11 -9.06
C ILE A 73 -0.01 0.51 -8.39
N LEU A 74 0.61 -0.19 -7.44
CA LEU A 74 1.80 0.30 -6.75
C LEU A 74 3.01 0.39 -7.69
N ARG A 75 3.21 -0.56 -8.60
CA ARG A 75 4.28 -0.49 -9.62
C ARG A 75 4.07 0.66 -10.59
N ARG A 76 2.82 0.91 -10.97
CA ARG A 76 2.45 2.07 -11.78
C ARG A 76 2.80 3.36 -11.05
N ALA A 77 2.43 3.49 -9.77
CA ALA A 77 2.76 4.63 -8.95
C ALA A 77 4.27 4.85 -8.80
N GLN A 78 5.08 3.78 -8.75
CA GLN A 78 6.54 3.89 -8.74
C GLN A 78 7.12 4.50 -10.02
N SER A 79 6.46 4.34 -11.17
CA SER A 79 6.98 4.82 -12.45
C SER A 79 6.38 6.18 -12.86
N GLU A 80 5.11 6.38 -12.56
CA GLU A 80 4.31 7.49 -13.10
C GLU A 80 4.09 8.62 -12.09
N ALA A 81 4.23 8.39 -10.79
CA ALA A 81 3.97 9.45 -9.80
C ALA A 81 4.99 10.58 -9.93
N PRO A 82 4.54 11.86 -9.94
CA PRO A 82 5.44 13.00 -10.10
C PRO A 82 6.39 13.15 -8.90
N ASP A 83 5.91 12.86 -7.69
CA ASP A 83 6.67 13.06 -6.46
C ASP A 83 7.52 11.84 -6.12
N ARG A 84 8.77 12.10 -5.73
CA ARG A 84 9.69 11.06 -5.28
C ARG A 84 9.18 10.34 -4.03
N SER A 85 8.50 11.06 -3.14
CA SER A 85 7.91 10.52 -1.92
C SER A 85 6.82 9.48 -2.21
N VAL A 86 5.96 9.73 -3.19
CA VAL A 86 4.89 8.81 -3.63
C VAL A 86 5.51 7.56 -4.24
N ARG A 87 6.53 7.72 -5.10
CA ARG A 87 7.27 6.57 -5.67
C ARG A 87 7.86 5.68 -4.58
N LEU A 88 8.55 6.25 -3.59
CA LEU A 88 9.11 5.49 -2.46
C LEU A 88 8.03 4.83 -1.60
N ALA A 89 6.95 5.54 -1.30
CA ALA A 89 5.83 4.99 -0.55
C ALA A 89 5.21 3.78 -1.27
N ALA A 90 5.14 3.82 -2.59
CA ALA A 90 4.66 2.70 -3.40
C ALA A 90 5.62 1.51 -3.41
N THR A 91 6.94 1.74 -3.48
CA THR A 91 7.96 0.69 -3.32
C THR A 91 7.87 0.01 -1.95
N ASP A 92 7.73 0.78 -0.87
CA ASP A 92 7.59 0.23 0.49
C ASP A 92 6.30 -0.59 0.64
N ALA A 93 5.20 -0.10 0.05
CA ALA A 93 3.92 -0.80 0.05
C ALA A 93 3.97 -2.10 -0.77
N GLU A 94 4.61 -2.11 -1.93
CA GLU A 94 4.83 -3.32 -2.73
C GLU A 94 5.64 -4.35 -1.94
N ALA A 95 6.76 -3.92 -1.34
CA ALA A 95 7.59 -4.78 -0.51
C ALA A 95 6.81 -5.39 0.66
N ARG A 96 5.81 -4.67 1.20
CA ARG A 96 4.94 -5.18 2.27
C ARG A 96 3.99 -6.27 1.77
N LEU A 97 3.37 -6.09 0.60
CA LEU A 97 2.48 -7.10 0.00
C LEU A 97 3.25 -8.36 -0.42
N LEU A 98 4.47 -8.18 -0.95
CA LEU A 98 5.37 -9.30 -1.29
C LEU A 98 5.95 -9.96 -0.02
N GLY A 99 6.30 -9.17 0.99
CA GLY A 99 6.81 -9.66 2.27
C GLY A 99 5.76 -10.42 3.06
N SER A 100 4.48 -10.06 2.93
CA SER A 100 3.36 -10.84 3.46
C SER A 100 3.22 -12.21 2.79
N MET A 101 3.71 -12.41 1.56
CA MET A 101 3.82 -13.76 0.98
C MET A 101 4.95 -14.59 1.62
N ASN A 102 6.00 -13.95 2.14
CA ASN A 102 7.12 -14.62 2.79
C ASN A 102 6.86 -15.00 4.27
N ALA A 103 5.67 -14.74 4.80
CA ALA A 103 5.26 -15.21 6.14
C ALA A 103 4.75 -16.67 6.15
N LEU A 104 5.07 -17.47 5.12
CA LEU A 104 4.75 -18.90 5.01
C LEU A 104 6.02 -19.78 5.15
N PRO A 105 5.87 -21.02 5.66
CA PRO A 105 6.87 -21.77 6.44
C PRO A 105 7.90 -22.51 5.59
N PHE A 106 8.43 -21.88 4.55
CA PHE A 106 9.51 -22.44 3.75
C PHE A 106 10.83 -21.82 4.17
N GLY A 107 11.47 -22.51 5.12
CA GLY A 107 12.91 -22.76 5.11
C GLY A 107 13.80 -21.54 4.90
N SER A 108 14.35 -21.07 6.01
CA SER A 108 15.69 -20.48 6.08
C SER A 108 16.72 -21.34 5.33
N SER A 109 16.84 -21.16 4.02
CA SER A 109 17.96 -21.70 3.22
C SER A 109 18.28 -20.72 2.09
N ARG A 110 18.58 -19.47 2.45
CA ARG A 110 19.64 -18.79 1.70
C ARG A 110 20.94 -19.41 2.20
N GLU A 111 21.35 -20.50 1.58
CA GLU A 111 22.75 -20.91 1.62
C GLU A 111 23.55 -19.79 0.95
N HIS A 112 24.03 -18.88 1.80
CA HIS A 112 24.98 -17.87 1.39
C HIS A 112 26.29 -18.62 1.09
N PRO A 113 26.97 -18.39 -0.04
CA PRO A 113 28.18 -19.12 -0.44
C PRO A 113 29.40 -18.91 0.49
N LEU A 114 29.21 -18.27 1.65
CA LEU A 114 30.24 -17.99 2.64
C LEU A 114 30.06 -18.77 3.96
N LEU A 115 28.96 -19.49 4.15
CA LEU A 115 28.82 -20.39 5.30
C LEU A 115 29.16 -21.79 4.84
N GLY A 116 30.46 -22.10 4.94
CA GLY A 116 31.01 -23.41 4.64
C GLY A 116 30.28 -24.51 5.40
N GLY A 117 30.04 -25.62 4.68
CA GLY A 117 29.60 -26.87 5.28
C GLY A 117 30.53 -27.23 6.43
N SER A 118 29.95 -27.35 7.62
CA SER A 118 30.61 -27.91 8.78
C SER A 118 29.93 -29.23 9.12
N ARG A 119 30.50 -30.27 8.51
CA ARG A 119 30.57 -31.68 8.93
C ARG A 119 29.28 -32.47 9.13
#